data_AF-A0A3D4PHE8-F1
#
_entry.id   AF-A0A3D4PHE8-F1
#
_cell.length_a   1.000
_cell.length_b   1.000
_cell.length_c   1.000
_cell.angle_alpha   90.00
_cell.angle_beta   90.00
_cell.angle_gamma   90.00
#
_symmetry.space_group_name_H-M   'P 1'
#
loop_
_entity.id
_entity.type
_entity.pdbx_description
1 polymer ?
#
loop_
_entity_poly.entity_id
_entity_poly.type
_entity_poly.pdbx_seq_one_letter_code
_entity_poly.pdbx_strand_id
1 'polypeptide(L)'
;APERLVDVLAAIPGVASVEGRVTGHTLVDIEGRDLPVQAQAVSLPDYREPRLNDVYLTDGRKLDSRREDEILLLRSFALAHSLQPGDTLSATMNGARRSFHIVGLAQSPEFLYTTAPGELVPDDSRFGVIWMSRTALEAAYDMDGAFNEALLSLGRDADKAAIINAVDRILEPYG
;
A
#
# COMPACT_ATOMS: atom_id res chain seq x y z
N ALA A 1 3.26 -14.09 -5.13
CA ALA A 1 4.39 -14.55 -5.96
C ALA A 1 5.74 -14.24 -5.28
N PRO A 2 6.80 -15.04 -5.45
CA PRO A 2 8.11 -14.82 -4.82
C PRO A 2 8.80 -13.55 -5.33
N GLU A 3 9.51 -12.82 -4.46
CA GLU A 3 10.14 -11.54 -4.80
C GLU A 3 11.17 -11.64 -5.94
N ARG A 4 11.87 -12.77 -6.05
CA ARG A 4 12.82 -13.04 -7.15
C ARG A 4 12.21 -12.91 -8.55
N LEU A 5 10.87 -12.95 -8.69
CA LEU A 5 10.22 -12.77 -9.99
C LEU A 5 10.19 -11.30 -10.44
N VAL A 6 10.41 -10.34 -9.55
CA VAL A 6 10.49 -8.91 -9.93
C VAL A 6 11.58 -8.70 -11.00
N ASP A 7 12.74 -9.35 -10.85
CA ASP A 7 13.82 -9.28 -11.84
C ASP A 7 13.45 -9.94 -13.18
N VAL A 8 12.65 -11.01 -13.13
CA VAL A 8 12.15 -11.70 -14.33
C VAL A 8 11.14 -10.82 -15.07
N LEU A 9 10.23 -10.16 -14.35
CA LEU A 9 9.26 -9.23 -14.90
C LEU A 9 9.97 -7.99 -15.50
N ALA A 10 11.03 -7.51 -14.86
CA ALA A 10 11.82 -6.38 -15.35
C ALA A 10 12.58 -6.68 -16.65
N ALA A 11 12.82 -7.96 -16.95
CA ALA A 11 13.46 -8.39 -18.20
C ALA A 11 12.49 -8.49 -19.39
N ILE A 12 11.18 -8.30 -19.20
CA ILE A 12 10.19 -8.33 -20.29
C ILE A 12 10.46 -7.14 -21.23
N PRO A 13 10.60 -7.36 -22.55
CA PRO A 13 10.79 -6.28 -23.51
C PRO A 13 9.68 -5.22 -23.43
N GLY A 14 10.07 -3.95 -23.33
CA GLY A 14 9.15 -2.81 -23.22
C GLY A 14 8.78 -2.42 -21.79
N VAL A 15 9.17 -3.19 -20.78
CA VAL A 15 9.07 -2.80 -19.38
C VAL A 15 10.22 -1.86 -19.01
N ALA A 16 9.90 -0.72 -18.39
CA ALA A 16 10.87 0.28 -17.96
C ALA A 16 11.24 0.17 -16.48
N SER A 17 10.28 -0.18 -15.62
CA SER A 17 10.53 -0.50 -14.21
C SER A 17 9.49 -1.45 -13.66
N VAL A 18 9.88 -2.24 -12.66
CA VAL A 18 8.98 -3.12 -11.89
C VAL A 18 9.22 -2.90 -10.41
N GLU A 19 8.15 -2.95 -9.64
CA GLU A 19 8.18 -3.00 -8.18
C GLU A 19 7.17 -4.03 -7.67
N GLY A 20 7.64 -4.97 -6.83
CA GLY A 20 6.79 -5.89 -6.09
C GLY A 20 6.34 -5.25 -4.77
N ARG A 21 5.05 -5.33 -4.47
CA ARG A 21 4.42 -4.74 -3.29
C ARG A 21 3.57 -5.78 -2.56
N VAL A 22 3.54 -5.68 -1.24
CA VAL A 22 2.53 -6.32 -0.43
C VAL A 22 1.42 -5.31 -0.21
N THR A 23 0.19 -5.72 -0.48
CA THR A 23 -1.01 -4.97 -0.16
C THR A 23 -1.99 -5.85 0.58
N GLY A 24 -2.89 -5.26 1.35
CA GLY A 24 -3.90 -6.01 2.08
C GLY A 24 -5.08 -5.17 2.50
N HIS A 25 -6.18 -5.85 2.82
CA HIS A 25 -7.36 -5.21 3.39
C HIS A 25 -7.21 -5.11 4.90
N THR A 26 -7.62 -3.97 5.44
CA THR A 26 -7.53 -3.63 6.85
C THR A 26 -8.86 -3.05 7.33
N LEU A 27 -9.23 -3.34 8.58
CA LEU A 27 -10.36 -2.69 9.25
C LEU A 27 -9.82 -1.81 10.37
N VAL A 28 -10.07 -0.51 10.29
CA VAL A 28 -9.57 0.50 11.22
C VAL A 28 -10.66 0.87 12.22
N ASP A 29 -10.32 0.80 13.50
CA ASP A 29 -11.21 1.23 14.58
C ASP A 29 -11.06 2.73 14.78
N ILE A 30 -12.16 3.46 14.64
CA ILE A 30 -12.22 4.92 14.87
C ILE A 30 -13.01 5.18 16.14
N GLU A 31 -12.45 6.00 17.03
CA GLU A 31 -13.13 6.41 18.25
C GLU A 31 -14.48 7.08 17.93
N GLY A 32 -15.54 6.67 18.63
CA GLY A 32 -16.89 7.20 18.42
C GLY A 32 -17.63 6.62 17.21
N ARG A 33 -17.09 5.60 16.52
CA ARG A 33 -17.82 4.83 15.48
C ARG A 33 -18.05 3.39 15.94
N ASP A 34 -19.28 2.90 15.72
CA ASP A 34 -19.67 1.53 16.09
C ASP A 34 -19.10 0.47 15.14
N LEU A 35 -18.88 0.84 13.88
CA LEU A 35 -18.37 -0.04 12.83
C LEU A 35 -16.98 0.40 12.39
N PRO A 36 -16.03 -0.54 12.20
CA PRO A 36 -14.72 -0.22 11.71
C PRO A 36 -14.79 0.30 10.27
N VAL A 37 -13.84 1.16 9.92
CA VAL A 37 -13.72 1.74 8.59
C VAL A 37 -12.78 0.89 7.74
N GLN A 38 -13.13 0.66 6.48
CA GLN A 38 -12.26 -0.08 5.56
C GLN A 38 -11.01 0.74 5.23
N ALA A 39 -9.87 0.06 5.15
CA ALA A 39 -8.64 0.64 4.69
C ALA A 39 -7.84 -0.35 3.85
N GLN A 40 -6.93 0.18 3.04
CA GLN A 40 -5.91 -0.61 2.36
C GLN A 40 -4.57 -0.41 3.06
N ALA A 41 -3.88 -1.50 3.37
CA ALA A 41 -2.50 -1.48 3.79
C ALA A 41 -1.57 -1.68 2.58
N VAL A 42 -0.49 -0.89 2.52
CA VAL A 42 0.43 -0.86 1.38
C VAL A 42 1.87 -0.83 1.89
N SER A 43 2.72 -1.75 1.42
CA SER A 43 4.13 -1.77 1.84
C SER A 43 4.92 -0.68 1.13
N LEU A 44 5.84 -0.04 1.85
CA LEU A 44 6.91 0.77 1.30
C LEU A 44 8.26 0.05 1.43
N PRO A 45 9.19 0.20 0.48
CA PRO A 45 10.51 -0.42 0.59
C PRO A 45 11.27 0.05 1.83
N ASP A 46 11.97 -0.87 2.51
CA ASP A 46 12.58 -0.58 3.82
C ASP A 46 13.80 0.36 3.77
N TYR A 47 14.56 0.32 2.67
CA TYR A 47 15.87 0.98 2.56
C TYR A 47 16.04 1.87 1.33
N ARG A 48 14.97 2.09 0.57
CA ARG A 48 14.96 2.91 -0.63
C ARG A 48 13.61 3.59 -0.81
N GLU A 49 13.57 4.61 -1.64
CA GLU A 49 12.29 5.19 -2.05
C GLU A 49 11.59 4.25 -3.06
N PRO A 50 10.25 4.18 -3.04
CA PRO A 50 9.46 3.57 -4.10
C PRO A 50 9.85 4.11 -5.46
N ARG A 51 9.99 3.23 -6.46
CA ARG A 51 10.26 3.66 -7.84
C ARG A 51 9.01 4.15 -8.55
N LEU A 52 7.86 3.67 -8.10
CA LEU A 52 6.53 3.95 -8.63
C LEU A 52 5.62 4.28 -7.45
N ASN A 53 4.69 5.22 -7.66
CA ASN A 53 3.68 5.61 -6.66
C ASN A 53 4.28 5.94 -5.29
N ASP A 54 5.35 6.74 -5.27
CA ASP A 54 5.93 7.22 -4.01
C ASP A 54 4.94 8.10 -3.24
N VAL A 55 5.11 8.10 -1.93
CA VAL A 55 4.32 8.88 -0.99
C VAL A 55 4.94 10.25 -0.77
N TYR A 56 4.12 11.29 -0.85
CA TYR A 56 4.48 12.63 -0.41
C TYR A 56 4.12 12.80 1.06
N LEU A 57 5.13 12.81 1.93
CA LEU A 57 4.98 13.05 3.36
C LEU A 57 4.60 14.52 3.61
N THR A 58 3.45 14.76 4.23
CA THR A 58 2.98 16.11 4.54
C THR A 58 3.29 16.53 5.95
N ASP A 59 3.26 15.58 6.89
CA ASP A 59 3.38 15.83 8.33
C ASP A 59 4.13 14.68 8.99
N GLY A 60 4.85 14.95 10.08
CA GLY A 60 5.58 13.94 10.85
C GLY A 60 6.89 13.51 10.19
N ARG A 61 7.16 12.20 10.18
CA ARG A 61 8.42 11.62 9.67
C ARG A 61 8.20 10.35 8.84
N LYS A 62 9.25 9.92 8.13
CA LYS A 62 9.29 8.61 7.46
C LYS A 62 9.26 7.47 8.49
N LEU A 63 8.84 6.29 8.01
CA LEU A 63 8.84 5.03 8.76
C LEU A 63 10.26 4.62 9.16
N ASP A 64 10.41 4.06 10.36
CA ASP A 64 11.59 3.29 10.74
C ASP A 64 11.33 1.80 10.43
N SER A 65 12.05 1.23 9.47
CA SER A 65 11.84 -0.17 9.05
C SER A 65 12.09 -1.21 10.16
N ARG A 66 12.76 -0.82 11.26
CA ARG A 66 12.95 -1.66 12.45
C ARG A 66 11.74 -1.67 13.40
N ARG A 67 10.72 -0.84 13.15
CA ARG A 67 9.53 -0.69 13.97
C ARG A 67 8.33 -1.24 13.20
N GLU A 68 7.81 -2.37 13.69
CA GLU A 68 6.70 -3.08 13.05
C GLU A 68 5.33 -2.41 13.26
N ASP A 69 5.24 -1.51 14.22
CA ASP A 69 4.03 -0.84 14.66
C ASP A 69 3.91 0.61 14.14
N GLU A 70 4.84 1.07 13.32
CA GLU A 70 4.78 2.41 12.73
C GLU A 70 3.99 2.42 11.43
N ILE A 71 3.16 3.45 11.27
CA ILE A 71 2.39 3.68 10.06
C ILE A 71 2.50 5.13 9.56
N LEU A 72 2.43 5.28 8.24
CA LEU A 72 1.96 6.53 7.63
C LEU A 72 0.47 6.39 7.34
N LEU A 73 -0.29 7.44 7.57
CA LEU A 73 -1.73 7.46 7.34
C LEU A 73 -2.08 8.41 6.18
N LEU A 74 -3.07 8.02 5.36
CA LEU A 74 -3.61 8.88 4.33
C LEU A 74 -4.11 10.19 4.93
N ARG A 75 -3.56 11.31 4.45
CA ARG A 75 -3.82 12.62 5.03
C ARG A 75 -5.30 12.98 5.05
N SER A 76 -6.03 12.72 3.97
CA SER A 76 -7.46 13.05 3.89
C SER A 76 -8.28 12.28 4.93
N PHE A 77 -8.02 10.98 5.08
CA PHE A 77 -8.63 10.14 6.11
C PHE A 77 -8.27 10.62 7.53
N ALA A 78 -7.00 10.95 7.77
CA ALA A 78 -6.56 11.47 9.05
C ALA A 78 -7.30 12.76 9.44
N LEU A 79 -7.43 13.71 8.50
CA LEU A 79 -8.17 14.95 8.73
C LEU A 79 -9.66 14.70 8.98
N ALA A 80 -10.29 13.79 8.23
CA ALA A 80 -11.70 13.45 8.40
C ALA A 80 -12.02 12.88 9.80
N HIS A 81 -11.05 12.22 10.44
CA HIS A 81 -11.18 11.63 11.78
C HIS A 81 -10.39 12.37 12.86
N SER A 82 -9.86 13.56 12.57
CA SER A 82 -9.06 14.37 13.50
C SER A 82 -7.83 13.64 14.08
N LEU A 83 -7.22 12.76 13.30
CA LEU A 83 -6.00 12.03 13.64
C LEU A 83 -4.76 12.81 13.20
N GLN A 84 -3.67 12.69 13.96
CA GLN A 84 -2.39 13.35 13.70
C GLN A 84 -1.20 12.45 14.04
N PRO A 85 0.02 12.77 13.54
CA PRO A 85 1.23 12.09 13.98
C PRO A 85 1.40 12.15 15.50
N GLY A 86 1.74 11.02 16.12
CA GLY A 86 1.80 10.83 17.56
C GLY A 86 0.60 10.08 18.14
N ASP A 87 -0.53 10.06 17.43
CA ASP A 87 -1.69 9.28 17.84
C ASP A 87 -1.48 7.78 17.60
N THR A 88 -2.35 6.98 18.22
CA THR A 88 -2.39 5.53 18.07
C THR A 88 -3.67 5.11 17.35
N LEU A 89 -3.56 4.18 16.42
CA LEU A 89 -4.66 3.65 15.62
C LEU A 89 -4.77 2.14 15.80
N SER A 90 -5.92 1.66 16.24
CA SER A 90 -6.20 0.22 16.28
C SER A 90 -6.71 -0.24 14.93
N ALA A 91 -6.14 -1.34 14.41
CA ALA A 91 -6.61 -1.92 13.16
C ALA A 91 -6.49 -3.44 13.16
N THR A 92 -7.39 -4.10 12.45
CA THR A 92 -7.41 -5.54 12.23
C THR A 92 -6.84 -5.84 10.84
N MET A 93 -5.71 -6.54 10.81
CA MET A 93 -5.01 -6.99 9.59
C MET A 93 -4.91 -8.51 9.64
N ASN A 94 -5.31 -9.18 8.56
CA ASN A 94 -5.28 -10.66 8.47
C ASN A 94 -5.93 -11.36 9.68
N GLY A 95 -7.04 -10.81 10.18
CA GLY A 95 -7.77 -11.34 11.35
C GLY A 95 -7.15 -11.01 12.72
N ALA A 96 -5.95 -10.42 12.76
CA ALA A 96 -5.27 -10.02 13.98
C ALA A 96 -5.45 -8.52 14.26
N ARG A 97 -6.01 -8.18 15.43
CA ARG A 97 -6.10 -6.80 15.90
C ARG A 97 -4.77 -6.33 16.47
N ARG A 98 -4.28 -5.20 16.00
CA ARG A 98 -3.00 -4.58 16.40
C ARG A 98 -3.18 -3.08 16.63
N SER A 99 -2.25 -2.50 17.37
CA SER A 99 -2.20 -1.07 17.66
C SER A 99 -1.00 -0.47 16.95
N PHE A 100 -1.20 0.61 16.22
CA PHE A 100 -0.19 1.24 15.38
C PHE A 100 0.06 2.69 15.79
N HIS A 101 1.30 3.13 15.77
CA HIS A 101 1.69 4.51 15.99
C HIS A 101 1.71 5.27 14.66
N ILE A 102 0.91 6.33 14.56
CA ILE A 102 0.92 7.21 13.40
C ILE A 102 2.18 8.07 13.48
N VAL A 103 3.18 7.81 12.63
CA VAL A 103 4.43 8.59 12.64
C VAL A 103 4.46 9.70 11.60
N GLY A 104 3.54 9.66 10.64
CA GLY A 104 3.40 10.69 9.62
C GLY A 104 2.10 10.60 8.84
N LEU A 105 1.78 11.68 8.14
CA LEU A 105 0.66 11.74 7.20
C LEU A 105 1.22 11.84 5.78
N ALA A 106 0.57 11.17 4.84
CA ALA A 106 1.04 11.12 3.47
C ALA A 106 -0.08 11.20 2.43
N GLN A 107 0.31 11.55 1.21
CA GLN A 107 -0.51 11.47 0.00
C GLN A 107 0.23 10.62 -1.02
N SER A 108 -0.49 9.89 -1.88
CA SER A 108 0.09 9.19 -3.03
C SER A 108 -0.73 9.51 -4.28
N PRO A 109 -0.10 9.62 -5.47
CA PRO A 109 -0.82 9.75 -6.73
C PRO A 109 -1.87 8.68 -6.98
N GLU A 110 -1.75 7.52 -6.31
CA GLU A 110 -2.69 6.40 -6.45
C GLU A 110 -3.98 6.58 -5.63
N PHE A 111 -4.01 7.51 -4.67
CA PHE A 111 -5.15 7.73 -3.76
C PHE A 111 -5.66 9.18 -3.77
N LEU A 112 -5.75 9.76 -4.96
CA LEU A 112 -6.22 11.14 -5.15
C LEU A 112 -7.76 11.25 -5.15
N TYR A 113 -8.48 10.15 -5.44
CA TYR A 113 -9.95 10.08 -5.47
C TYR A 113 -10.45 8.70 -5.04
N THR A 114 -10.84 8.54 -3.78
CA THR A 114 -11.60 7.37 -3.32
C THR A 114 -13.09 7.60 -3.48
N THR A 115 -13.58 7.42 -4.70
CA THR A 115 -15.02 7.40 -4.97
C THR A 115 -15.50 5.96 -4.87
N ALA A 116 -16.36 5.65 -3.91
CA ALA A 116 -17.05 4.36 -3.90
C ALA A 116 -17.94 4.23 -5.16
N PRO A 117 -18.13 3.02 -5.72
CA PRO A 117 -19.04 2.83 -6.85
C PRO A 117 -20.45 3.37 -6.54
N GLY A 118 -20.88 4.41 -7.25
CA GLY A 118 -22.21 5.03 -7.10
C GLY A 118 -22.26 6.33 -6.30
N GLU A 119 -21.15 6.84 -5.75
CA GLU A 119 -21.10 8.14 -5.08
C GLU A 119 -20.60 9.26 -6.01
N LEU A 120 -21.20 10.45 -5.90
CA LEU A 120 -20.83 11.64 -6.69
C LEU A 120 -19.77 12.51 -5.97
N VAL A 121 -19.58 12.30 -4.67
CA VAL A 121 -18.65 13.06 -3.82
C VAL A 121 -17.81 12.07 -3.02
N PRO A 122 -16.48 12.15 -3.06
CA PRO A 122 -15.61 11.36 -2.19
C PRO A 122 -15.90 11.67 -0.71
N ASP A 123 -16.11 10.63 0.09
CA ASP A 123 -16.19 10.75 1.55
C ASP A 123 -14.91 10.16 2.17
N ASP A 124 -13.96 11.06 2.45
CA ASP A 124 -12.66 10.72 3.04
C ASP A 124 -12.77 10.04 4.41
N SER A 125 -13.95 10.07 5.05
CA SER A 125 -14.18 9.38 6.32
C SER A 125 -14.44 7.87 6.18
N ARG A 126 -14.63 7.36 4.96
CA ARG A 126 -15.07 5.97 4.71
C ARG A 126 -13.99 5.02 4.22
N PHE A 127 -12.84 5.55 3.81
CA PHE A 127 -11.74 4.72 3.32
C PHE A 127 -10.38 5.31 3.70
N GLY A 128 -9.57 4.51 4.39
CA GLY A 128 -8.21 4.87 4.76
C GLY A 128 -7.16 4.17 3.90
N VAL A 129 -5.95 4.72 3.87
CA VAL A 129 -4.76 3.99 3.44
C VAL A 129 -3.71 4.09 4.53
N ILE A 130 -3.10 2.95 4.82
CA ILE A 130 -2.04 2.80 5.80
C ILE A 130 -0.80 2.32 5.04
N TRP A 131 0.30 3.05 5.14
CA TRP A 131 1.59 2.56 4.67
C TRP A 131 2.43 2.04 5.82
N MET A 132 3.05 0.89 5.58
CA MET A 132 3.93 0.19 6.52
C MET A 132 5.26 -0.12 5.86
N SER A 133 6.28 -0.42 6.67
CA SER A 133 7.52 -0.97 6.13
C SER A 133 7.22 -2.30 5.46
N ARG A 134 8.02 -2.67 4.46
CA ARG A 134 7.84 -3.92 3.73
C ARG A 134 7.95 -5.11 4.66
N THR A 135 8.98 -5.13 5.50
CA THR A 135 9.18 -6.17 6.51
C THR A 135 7.95 -6.30 7.44
N ALA A 136 7.39 -5.19 7.91
CA ALA A 136 6.24 -5.22 8.81
C ALA A 136 4.97 -5.76 8.13
N LEU A 137 4.72 -5.35 6.88
CA LEU A 137 3.53 -5.76 6.17
C LEU A 137 3.60 -7.21 5.65
N GLU A 138 4.80 -7.67 5.26
CA GLU A 138 5.04 -9.09 4.96
C GLU A 138 4.65 -9.97 6.15
N ALA A 139 5.14 -9.64 7.34
CA ALA A 139 4.81 -10.36 8.57
C ALA A 139 3.32 -10.24 8.96
N ALA A 140 2.65 -9.13 8.63
CA ALA A 140 1.24 -8.93 8.94
C ALA A 140 0.29 -9.78 8.07
N TYR A 141 0.70 -10.11 6.85
CA TYR A 141 -0.12 -10.83 5.86
C TYR A 141 0.45 -12.20 5.46
N ASP A 142 1.44 -12.73 6.19
CA ASP A 142 2.11 -14.00 5.90
C ASP A 142 2.72 -14.04 4.48
N MET A 143 3.39 -12.95 4.10
CA MET A 143 3.92 -12.69 2.76
C MET A 143 5.46 -12.62 2.70
N ASP A 144 6.15 -13.28 3.63
CA ASP A 144 7.61 -13.25 3.76
C ASP A 144 8.33 -13.57 2.42
N GLY A 145 9.11 -12.61 1.92
CA GLY A 145 9.84 -12.75 0.66
C GLY A 145 8.95 -12.87 -0.58
N ALA A 146 7.71 -12.40 -0.50
CA ALA A 146 6.71 -12.42 -1.56
C ALA A 146 6.08 -11.04 -1.80
N PHE A 147 5.42 -10.91 -2.95
CA PHE A 147 4.54 -9.80 -3.29
C PHE A 147 3.20 -10.33 -3.80
N ASN A 148 2.13 -9.57 -3.63
CA ASN A 148 0.81 -9.86 -4.20
C ASN A 148 0.35 -8.78 -5.18
N GLU A 149 1.13 -7.73 -5.36
CA GLU A 149 0.92 -6.71 -6.38
C GLU A 149 2.24 -6.41 -7.10
N ALA A 150 2.20 -6.30 -8.42
CA ALA A 150 3.33 -5.86 -9.23
C ALA A 150 2.97 -4.57 -9.97
N LEU A 151 3.74 -3.52 -9.71
CA LEU A 151 3.62 -2.24 -10.41
C LEU A 151 4.64 -2.18 -11.54
N LEU A 152 4.18 -1.91 -12.76
CA LEU A 152 5.02 -1.83 -13.95
C LEU A 152 4.89 -0.46 -14.60
N SER A 153 6.02 0.15 -14.95
CA SER A 153 6.04 1.25 -15.93
C SER A 153 6.49 0.73 -17.28
N LEU A 154 5.91 1.28 -18.35
CA LEU A 154 6.15 0.82 -19.72
C LEU A 154 6.92 1.88 -20.49
N GLY A 155 7.75 1.44 -21.43
CA GLY A 155 8.39 2.31 -22.41
C GLY A 155 7.36 2.96 -23.33
N ARG A 156 7.74 4.07 -23.97
CA ARG A 156 6.86 4.89 -24.84
C ARG A 156 6.15 4.09 -25.93
N ASP A 157 6.85 3.16 -26.56
CA ASP A 157 6.37 2.37 -27.70
C ASP A 157 6.10 0.90 -27.32
N ALA A 158 5.90 0.63 -26.04
CA ALA A 158 5.70 -0.71 -25.53
C ALA A 158 4.33 -1.29 -25.95
N ASP A 159 4.33 -2.53 -26.42
CA ASP A 159 3.10 -3.29 -26.66
C ASP A 159 2.55 -3.79 -25.31
N LYS A 160 1.60 -3.03 -24.76
CA LYS A 160 0.96 -3.34 -23.48
C LYS A 160 0.31 -4.73 -23.46
N ALA A 161 -0.32 -5.15 -24.56
CA ALA A 161 -1.01 -6.45 -24.60
C ALA A 161 0.00 -7.61 -24.57
N ALA A 162 1.10 -7.49 -25.33
CA ALA A 162 2.18 -8.46 -25.30
C ALA A 162 2.82 -8.56 -23.90
N ILE A 163 3.01 -7.43 -23.21
CA ILE A 163 3.57 -7.39 -21.86
C ILE A 163 2.62 -8.06 -20.86
N ILE A 164 1.33 -7.74 -20.87
CA ILE A 164 0.35 -8.39 -19.98
C ILE A 164 0.36 -9.91 -20.18
N ASN A 165 0.33 -10.38 -21.44
CA ASN A 165 0.40 -11.83 -21.74
C ASN A 165 1.71 -12.49 -21.27
N ALA A 166 2.82 -11.75 -21.21
CA ALA A 166 4.08 -12.25 -20.68
C ALA A 166 4.05 -12.32 -19.14
N VAL A 167 3.54 -11.26 -18.50
CA VAL A 167 3.34 -11.19 -17.05
C VAL A 167 2.43 -12.33 -16.58
N ASP A 168 1.27 -12.50 -17.21
CA ASP A 168 0.29 -13.53 -16.87
C ASP A 168 0.92 -14.92 -16.89
N ARG A 169 1.70 -15.24 -17.93
CA ARG A 169 2.39 -16.52 -18.05
C ARG A 169 3.47 -16.74 -16.97
N ILE A 170 4.15 -15.68 -16.56
CA ILE A 170 5.20 -15.75 -15.52
C ILE A 170 4.55 -15.95 -14.15
N LEU A 171 3.41 -15.30 -13.91
CA LEU A 171 2.72 -15.30 -12.62
C LEU A 171 1.66 -16.40 -12.49
N GLU A 172 1.23 -17.05 -13.58
CA GLU A 172 0.25 -18.15 -13.61
C GLU A 172 0.45 -19.20 -12.50
N PRO A 173 1.68 -19.65 -12.16
CA PRO A 173 1.86 -20.63 -11.09
C PRO A 173 1.55 -20.13 -9.67
N TYR A 174 1.26 -18.84 -9.50
CA TYR A 174 1.14 -18.16 -8.20
C TYR A 174 -0.22 -17.51 -7.96
N GLY A 175 -1.17 -17.67 -8.88
CA GLY A 175 -2.53 -17.11 -8.79
C GLY A 175 -2.75 -15.94 -9.73
#